data_AF-A0A0D2JCH2-F1
#
_entry.id   AF-A0A0D2JCH2-F1
#
_cell.length_a   1.000
_cell.length_b   1.000
_cell.length_c   1.000
_cell.angle_alpha   90.00
_cell.angle_beta   90.00
_cell.angle_gamma   90.00
#
_symmetry.space_group_name_H-M   'P 1'
#
loop_
_entity.id
_entity.type
_entity.pdbx_description
1 polymer ?
#
loop_
_entity_poly.entity_id
_entity_poly.type
_entity_poly.pdbx_seq_one_letter_code
_entity_poly.pdbx_strand_id
1 'polypeptide(L)'
;MRKQFVAPLLSGLIMPGLGQLLNRQPGKGAMMVVAASILFLIGLFMAALKITQALANMGDIAPGQDKWAVLHAQLSQQGTTWLWLVGGAFFILWVWAVTDAWRSGKLKDREAGQAALSEGEAGD
;
A
#
# COMPACT_ATOMS: atom_id res chain seq x y z
N MET A 1 -27.91 -3.06 3.58
CA MET A 1 -27.06 -2.07 2.87
C MET A 1 -26.38 -2.78 1.70
N ARG A 2 -26.38 -2.19 0.49
CA ARG A 2 -26.03 -2.91 -0.75
C ARG A 2 -24.56 -3.37 -0.72
N LYS A 3 -24.33 -4.68 -0.86
CA LYS A 3 -23.00 -5.36 -0.95
C LYS A 3 -22.03 -4.71 -1.96
N GLN A 4 -22.58 -3.93 -2.89
CA GLN A 4 -21.95 -3.18 -3.98
C GLN A 4 -20.95 -2.11 -3.51
N PHE A 5 -21.13 -1.54 -2.31
CA PHE A 5 -20.22 -0.52 -1.78
C PHE A 5 -19.22 -1.06 -0.75
N VAL A 6 -19.53 -2.19 -0.13
CA VAL A 6 -18.75 -2.76 0.98
C VAL A 6 -17.48 -3.44 0.46
N ALA A 7 -17.53 -4.14 -0.67
CA ALA A 7 -16.35 -4.81 -1.25
C ALA A 7 -15.23 -3.86 -1.74
N PRO A 8 -15.52 -2.73 -2.42
CA PRO A 8 -14.48 -1.74 -2.76
C PRO A 8 -13.99 -0.96 -1.55
N LEU A 9 -14.86 -0.60 -0.59
CA LEU A 9 -14.43 0.07 0.63
C LEU A 9 -13.52 -0.84 1.49
N LEU A 10 -13.81 -2.13 1.62
CA LEU A 10 -12.92 -3.08 2.34
C LEU A 10 -11.59 -3.34 1.61
N SER A 11 -11.57 -3.30 0.27
CA SER A 11 -10.34 -3.48 -0.50
C SER A 11 -9.48 -2.22 -0.61
N GLY A 12 -10.07 -1.03 -0.48
CA GLY A 12 -9.36 0.25 -0.57
C GLY A 12 -8.95 0.82 0.80
N LEU A 13 -9.69 0.51 1.86
CA LEU A 13 -9.55 1.16 3.18
C LEU A 13 -8.71 0.38 4.19
N ILE A 14 -8.58 -0.95 4.07
CA ILE A 14 -7.94 -1.79 5.13
C ILE A 14 -6.68 -2.52 4.66
N MET A 15 -6.64 -3.04 3.41
CA MET A 15 -5.44 -3.69 2.88
C MET A 15 -5.44 -3.72 1.34
N PRO A 16 -4.41 -3.18 0.66
CA PRO A 16 -4.30 -3.29 -0.79
C PRO A 16 -4.23 -4.77 -1.20
N GLY A 17 -5.14 -5.21 -2.09
CA GLY A 17 -5.18 -6.57 -2.65
C GLY A 17 -6.35 -7.47 -2.21
N LEU A 18 -7.09 -7.12 -1.14
CA LEU A 18 -8.20 -7.95 -0.63
C LEU A 18 -9.37 -8.11 -1.61
N GLY A 19 -9.71 -7.05 -2.35
CA GLY A 19 -10.79 -7.08 -3.34
C GLY A 19 -10.46 -7.96 -4.54
N GLN A 20 -9.18 -8.12 -4.88
CA GLN A 20 -8.75 -9.00 -5.96
C GLN A 20 -8.80 -10.49 -5.54
N LEU A 21 -8.58 -10.77 -4.26
CA LEU A 21 -8.79 -12.10 -3.66
C LEU A 21 -10.28 -12.49 -3.67
N LEU A 22 -11.16 -11.54 -3.33
CA LEU A 22 -12.61 -11.72 -3.43
C LEU A 22 -13.06 -11.94 -4.88
N ASN A 23 -12.37 -11.32 -5.83
CA ASN A 23 -12.66 -11.39 -7.25
C ASN A 23 -12.04 -12.60 -7.96
N ARG A 24 -11.61 -13.66 -7.26
CA ARG A 24 -11.02 -14.88 -7.87
C ARG A 24 -9.86 -14.61 -8.86
N GLN A 25 -9.16 -13.50 -8.73
CA GLN A 25 -7.93 -13.20 -9.49
C GLN A 25 -6.72 -13.17 -8.54
N PRO A 26 -6.33 -14.31 -7.94
CA PRO A 26 -5.30 -14.35 -6.91
C PRO A 26 -3.94 -13.89 -7.43
N GLY A 27 -3.64 -14.07 -8.73
CA GLY A 27 -2.37 -13.66 -9.32
C GLY A 27 -2.11 -12.16 -9.26
N LYS A 28 -3.10 -11.33 -9.61
CA LYS A 28 -2.96 -9.86 -9.54
C LYS A 28 -2.91 -9.39 -8.08
N GLY A 29 -3.72 -9.99 -7.21
CA GLY A 29 -3.75 -9.68 -5.78
C GLY A 29 -2.41 -9.99 -5.13
N ALA A 30 -1.87 -11.18 -5.39
CA ALA A 30 -0.58 -11.61 -4.90
C ALA A 30 0.55 -10.70 -5.41
N MET A 31 0.54 -10.32 -6.70
CA MET A 31 1.54 -9.40 -7.25
C MET A 31 1.52 -8.04 -6.54
N MET A 32 0.35 -7.50 -6.20
CA MET A 32 0.24 -6.22 -5.49
C MET A 32 0.65 -6.31 -4.02
N VAL A 33 0.30 -7.40 -3.35
CA VAL A 33 0.77 -7.67 -1.98
C VAL A 33 2.29 -7.81 -1.96
N VAL A 34 2.87 -8.54 -2.92
CA VAL A 34 4.33 -8.69 -3.06
C VAL A 34 5.00 -7.35 -3.33
N ALA A 35 4.48 -6.55 -4.27
CA ALA A 35 5.01 -5.23 -4.59
C ALA A 35 4.99 -4.29 -3.38
N ALA A 36 3.86 -4.24 -2.65
CA ALA A 36 3.73 -3.44 -1.44
C ALA A 36 4.68 -3.93 -0.33
N SER A 37 4.85 -5.25 -0.18
CA SER A 37 5.76 -5.84 0.80
C SER A 37 7.21 -5.52 0.50
N ILE A 38 7.64 -5.63 -0.76
CA ILE A 38 9.00 -5.26 -1.18
C ILE A 38 9.25 -3.78 -0.90
N LEU A 39 8.30 -2.91 -1.28
CA LEU A 39 8.45 -1.47 -1.06
C LEU A 39 8.51 -1.12 0.43
N PHE A 40 7.72 -1.82 1.26
CA PHE A 40 7.79 -1.70 2.71
C PHE A 40 9.15 -2.14 3.28
N LEU A 41 9.69 -3.28 2.82
CA LEU A 41 11.01 -3.75 3.24
C LEU A 41 12.13 -2.79 2.82
N ILE A 42 12.05 -2.21 1.62
CA ILE A 42 12.97 -1.17 1.17
C ILE A 42 12.89 0.04 2.11
N GLY A 43 11.67 0.50 2.44
CA GLY A 43 11.46 1.60 3.38
C GLY A 43 12.06 1.32 4.76
N LEU A 44 11.82 0.11 5.30
CA LEU A 44 12.36 -0.32 6.59
C LEU A 44 13.89 -0.37 6.57
N PHE A 45 14.47 -0.93 5.51
CA PHE A 45 15.92 -0.99 5.33
C PHE A 45 16.55 0.40 5.25
N MET A 46 15.97 1.31 4.45
CA MET A 46 16.44 2.70 4.36
C MET A 46 16.32 3.43 5.70
N ALA A 47 15.21 3.25 6.43
CA ALA A 47 15.04 3.83 7.76
C ALA A 47 16.12 3.34 8.73
N ALA A 48 16.38 2.03 8.75
CA ALA A 48 17.43 1.43 9.58
C ALA A 48 18.81 1.99 9.25
N LEU A 49 19.15 2.13 7.95
CA LEU A 49 20.40 2.73 7.51
C LEU A 49 20.54 4.18 8.00
N LYS A 50 19.49 5.00 7.87
CA LYS A 50 19.50 6.42 8.27
C LYS A 50 19.62 6.60 9.78
N ILE A 51 18.91 5.77 10.55
CA ILE A 51 19.04 5.75 12.01
C ILE A 51 20.45 5.31 12.42
N THR A 52 20.99 4.27 11.79
CA THR A 52 22.35 3.77 12.09
C THR A 52 23.41 4.84 11.76
N GLN A 53 23.28 5.53 10.63
CA GLN A 53 24.13 6.66 10.26
C GLN A 53 23.98 7.82 11.26
N ALA A 54 22.76 8.11 11.72
CA ALA A 54 22.51 9.18 12.68
C ALA A 54 23.20 8.89 14.01
N LEU A 55 23.07 7.65 14.50
CA LEU A 55 23.70 7.18 15.72
C LEU A 55 25.22 7.17 15.62
N ALA A 56 25.78 6.71 14.49
CA ALA A 56 27.23 6.73 14.26
C ALA A 56 27.80 8.16 14.26
N ASN A 57 27.03 9.14 13.79
CA ASN A 57 27.44 10.54 13.72
C ASN A 57 27.20 11.33 15.03
N MET A 58 26.54 10.75 16.03
CA MET A 58 26.33 11.43 17.32
C MET A 58 27.62 11.62 18.12
N GLY A 59 28.63 10.78 17.91
CA GLY A 59 29.85 10.77 18.73
C GLY A 59 29.56 10.56 20.22
N ASP A 60 30.51 10.94 21.08
CA ASP A 60 30.30 10.95 22.54
C ASP A 60 29.35 12.08 22.92
N ILE A 61 28.13 11.71 23.33
CA ILE A 61 27.12 12.65 23.82
C ILE A 61 27.54 13.12 25.21
N ALA A 62 27.67 14.44 25.38
CA ALA A 62 28.08 15.03 26.65
C ALA A 62 27.08 14.68 27.79
N PRO A 63 27.56 14.49 29.04
CA PRO A 63 26.68 14.24 30.17
C PRO A 63 25.66 15.38 30.34
N GLY A 64 24.37 15.05 30.36
CA GLY A 64 23.27 16.01 30.51
C GLY A 64 22.62 16.48 29.19
N GLN A 65 23.11 16.04 28.03
CA GLN A 65 22.50 16.36 26.74
C GLN A 65 21.34 15.41 26.41
N ASP A 66 20.24 15.94 25.88
CA ASP A 66 19.09 15.13 25.46
C ASP A 66 19.41 14.34 24.19
N LYS A 67 19.51 13.02 24.33
CA LYS A 67 19.82 12.09 23.24
C LYS A 67 18.78 12.15 22.11
N TRP A 68 17.52 12.42 22.43
CA TRP A 68 16.45 12.52 21.42
C TRP A 68 16.59 13.80 20.59
N ALA A 69 16.93 14.92 21.22
CA ALA A 69 17.18 16.18 20.53
C ALA A 69 18.37 16.06 19.56
N VAL A 70 19.46 15.41 20.00
CA VAL A 70 20.62 15.15 19.14
C VAL A 70 20.26 14.21 17.99
N LEU A 71 19.43 13.17 18.23
CA LEU A 71 19.01 12.23 17.18
C LEU A 71 18.17 12.91 16.13
N HIS A 72 17.20 13.69 16.57
CA HIS A 72 16.33 14.45 15.68
C HIS A 72 17.15 15.43 14.83
N ALA A 73 18.12 16.14 15.43
CA ALA A 73 19.01 17.02 14.70
C ALA A 73 19.80 16.26 13.62
N GLN A 74 20.41 15.12 13.97
CA GLN A 74 21.18 14.30 13.02
C GLN A 74 20.30 13.73 11.89
N LEU A 75 19.10 13.24 12.20
CA LEU A 75 18.16 12.75 11.20
C LEU A 75 17.66 13.86 10.27
N SER A 76 17.43 15.07 10.79
CA SER A 76 17.00 16.22 10.00
C SER A 76 18.06 16.66 8.99
N GLN A 77 19.35 16.52 9.33
CA GLN A 77 20.46 16.84 8.43
C GLN A 77 20.63 15.82 7.29
N GLN A 78 20.21 14.57 7.49
CA GLN A 78 20.34 13.52 6.46
C GLN A 78 19.37 13.67 5.28
N GLY A 79 18.46 14.64 5.35
CA GLY A 79 17.50 14.95 4.31
C GLY A 79 16.32 13.98 4.24
N THR A 80 15.13 14.51 3.97
CA THR A 80 13.87 13.76 3.90
C THR A 80 13.51 13.31 2.49
N THR A 81 14.36 13.54 1.48
CA THR A 81 14.11 13.16 0.08
C THR A 81 13.77 11.68 -0.09
N TRP A 82 14.43 10.79 0.66
CA TRP A 82 14.16 9.36 0.57
C TRP A 82 12.75 8.98 1.07
N LEU A 83 12.24 9.68 2.09
CA LEU A 83 10.86 9.50 2.57
C LEU A 83 9.85 9.89 1.49
N TRP A 84 10.13 10.98 0.76
CA TRP A 84 9.29 11.39 -0.36
C TRP A 84 9.34 10.39 -1.52
N LEU A 85 10.50 9.81 -1.81
CA LEU A 85 10.62 8.78 -2.85
C LEU A 85 9.89 7.49 -2.47
N VAL A 86 10.15 6.94 -1.29
CA VAL A 86 9.51 5.70 -0.83
C VAL A 86 8.02 5.92 -0.57
N GLY A 87 7.66 6.99 0.13
CA GLY A 87 6.27 7.35 0.42
C GLY A 87 5.50 7.69 -0.85
N GLY A 88 6.10 8.41 -1.79
CA GLY A 88 5.52 8.69 -3.10
C GLY A 88 5.29 7.43 -3.93
N ALA A 89 6.27 6.53 -3.97
CA ALA A 89 6.11 5.23 -4.62
C ALA A 89 4.98 4.41 -3.96
N PHE A 90 4.87 4.45 -2.63
CA PHE A 90 3.83 3.74 -1.89
C PHE A 90 2.45 4.31 -2.20
N PHE A 91 2.36 5.65 -2.29
CA PHE A 91 1.14 6.34 -2.66
C PHE A 91 0.72 6.03 -4.10
N ILE A 92 1.64 6.05 -5.06
CA ILE A 92 1.36 5.69 -6.46
C ILE A 92 0.86 4.24 -6.54
N LEU A 93 1.55 3.32 -5.88
CA LEU A 93 1.16 1.91 -5.84
C LEU A 93 -0.24 1.74 -5.22
N TRP A 94 -0.53 2.48 -4.16
CA TRP A 94 -1.84 2.49 -3.50
C TRP A 94 -2.94 3.02 -4.43
N VAL A 95 -2.76 4.19 -5.06
CA VAL A 95 -3.72 4.76 -6.01
C VAL A 95 -3.97 3.81 -7.17
N TRP A 96 -2.91 3.20 -7.70
CA TRP A 96 -3.03 2.21 -8.78
C TRP A 96 -3.84 0.99 -8.33
N ALA A 97 -3.55 0.43 -7.14
CA ALA A 97 -4.26 -0.73 -6.61
C ALA A 97 -5.74 -0.44 -6.38
N VAL A 98 -6.08 0.75 -5.86
CA VAL A 98 -7.47 1.20 -5.69
C VAL A 98 -8.17 1.32 -7.04
N THR A 99 -7.52 1.93 -8.03
CA THR A 99 -8.08 2.14 -9.37
C THR A 99 -8.32 0.80 -10.10
N ASP A 100 -7.36 -0.11 -10.02
CA ASP A 100 -7.45 -1.44 -10.64
C ASP A 100 -8.56 -2.29 -10.00
N ALA A 101 -8.66 -2.27 -8.66
CA ALA A 101 -9.74 -2.95 -7.94
C ALA A 101 -11.13 -2.41 -8.35
N TRP A 102 -11.27 -1.10 -8.52
CA TRP A 102 -12.54 -0.49 -8.94
C TRP A 102 -12.94 -0.85 -10.37
N ARG A 103 -11.98 -0.84 -11.31
CA ARG A 103 -12.22 -1.24 -12.71
C ARG A 103 -12.57 -2.71 -12.82
N SER A 104 -11.85 -3.57 -12.11
CA SER A 104 -12.07 -5.01 -12.10
C SER A 104 -13.41 -5.40 -11.47
N GLY A 105 -13.90 -4.65 -10.49
CA GLY A 105 -15.25 -4.83 -9.94
C GLY A 105 -16.36 -4.55 -10.96
N LYS A 106 -16.28 -3.42 -11.68
CA LYS A 106 -17.29 -3.02 -12.67
C LYS A 106 -17.43 -3.99 -13.85
N LEU A 107 -16.32 -4.60 -14.29
CA LEU A 107 -16.35 -5.55 -15.40
C LEU A 107 -17.16 -6.80 -15.06
N LYS A 108 -17.03 -7.31 -13.83
CA LYS A 108 -17.71 -8.52 -13.38
C LYS A 108 -19.19 -8.34 -13.08
N ASP A 109 -19.58 -7.15 -12.62
CA ASP A 109 -21.00 -6.82 -12.50
C ASP A 109 -21.71 -6.84 -13.87
N ARG A 110 -21.00 -6.46 -14.95
CA ARG A 110 -21.52 -6.54 -16.32
C ARG A 110 -21.63 -7.98 -16.81
N GLU A 111 -20.61 -8.80 -16.59
CA GLU A 111 -20.63 -10.22 -16.95
C GLU A 111 -21.73 -11.00 -16.20
N ALA A 112 -21.90 -10.73 -14.90
CA ALA A 112 -22.97 -11.34 -14.10
C ALA A 112 -24.37 -10.89 -14.55
N GLY A 113 -24.52 -9.62 -14.92
CA GLY A 113 -25.79 -9.10 -15.47
C GLY A 113 -26.14 -9.69 -16.83
N GLN A 114 -25.15 -9.90 -17.71
CA GLN A 114 -25.35 -10.54 -19.02
C GLN A 114 -25.69 -12.02 -18.89
N ALA A 115 -25.03 -12.76 -18.00
CA ALA A 115 -25.33 -14.17 -17.74
C ALA A 115 -26.78 -14.36 -17.24
N ALA A 116 -27.23 -13.50 -16.31
CA ALA A 116 -28.59 -13.54 -15.79
C ALA A 116 -29.66 -13.24 -16.87
N LEU A 117 -29.36 -12.36 -17.82
CA LEU A 117 -30.26 -12.08 -18.96
C LEU A 117 -30.30 -13.25 -19.94
N SER A 118 -29.16 -13.90 -20.22
CA SER A 118 -29.12 -15.07 -21.10
C SER A 118 -29.82 -16.31 -20.52
N GLU A 119 -29.79 -16.50 -19.19
CA GLU A 119 -30.55 -17.56 -18.53
C GLU A 119 -32.06 -17.27 -18.51
N GLY A 120 -32.45 -16.00 -18.45
CA GLY A 120 -33.85 -15.58 -18.54
C GLY A 120 -34.46 -15.78 -19.93
N GLU A 121 -33.68 -15.58 -21.01
CA GLU A 121 -34.15 -15.80 -22.39
C GLU A 121 -34.13 -17.28 -22.83
N ALA A 122 -33.36 -18.15 -22.17
CA ALA A 122 -33.29 -19.58 -22.49
C ALA A 122 -34.33 -20.44 -21.74
N GLY A 123 -35.09 -19.84 -20.82
CA GLY A 123 -36.09 -20.51 -19.98
C GLY A 123 -37.55 -20.24 -20.35
N ASP A 124 -37.80 -19.42 -21.37
CA ASP A 124 -39.12 -19.08 -21.93
C ASP A 124 -39.31 -19.75 -23.31
#